data_AF-A0A965J0L0-F1
#
_entry.id   AF-A0A965J0L0-F1
#
_cell.length_a   1.000
_cell.length_b   1.000
_cell.length_c   1.000
_cell.angle_alpha   90.00
_cell.angle_beta   90.00
_cell.angle_gamma   90.00
#
_symmetry.space_group_name_H-M   'P 1'
#
loop_
_entity.id
_entity.type
_entity.pdbx_description
1 polymer ?
#
loop_
_entity_poly.entity_id
_entity_poly.type
_entity_poly.pdbx_seq_one_letter_code
_entity_poly.pdbx_strand_id
1 'polypeptide(L)'
;MKVKIGVIYFNYRNNMNVADKIAEELGWQKEVDYPSWGHTEVYLKTISKGYVLPGEKPKDAYWRVCTAVARRLNKPQLASKFFDYIWRGWLNLATPVLSNTGTDRGLPISCFGIDVGDSIQEIGQKNLEMMLLAKHGGGVGIGVNMIRPAGSKISQNGTSDGVVPFCKIFDSTILATNQGAVRRGAASVNLNIEHKDFEDWLEIREPKGDV
;
A
#
# COMPACT_ATOMS: atom_id res chain seq x y z
N MET A 1 34.97 51.38 41.40
CA MET A 1 34.58 49.98 41.68
C MET A 1 33.07 49.91 41.88
N LYS A 2 32.34 49.58 40.81
CA LYS A 2 30.92 49.21 40.84
C LYS A 2 30.75 48.10 39.78
N VAL A 3 30.63 46.86 40.24
CA VAL A 3 30.36 45.72 39.38
C VAL A 3 28.86 45.70 39.12
N LYS A 4 28.44 45.98 37.88
CA LYS A 4 27.09 45.68 37.42
C LYS A 4 27.03 44.17 37.16
N ILE A 5 26.38 43.44 38.06
CA ILE A 5 25.98 42.05 37.79
C ILE A 5 24.77 42.12 36.86
N GLY A 6 25.00 41.90 35.57
CA GLY A 6 23.93 41.69 34.61
C GLY A 6 23.30 40.33 34.88
N VAL A 7 22.05 40.32 35.34
CA VAL A 7 21.24 39.11 35.36
C VAL A 7 20.92 38.76 33.91
N ILE A 8 21.60 37.76 33.36
CA ILE A 8 21.26 37.17 32.07
C ILE A 8 19.96 36.40 32.30
N TYR A 9 18.84 36.95 31.81
CA TYR A 9 17.63 36.15 31.61
C TYR A 9 17.93 35.15 30.48
N PHE A 10 18.19 33.89 30.82
CA PHE A 10 18.14 32.81 29.87
C PHE A 10 16.70 32.68 29.37
N ASN A 11 16.44 33.22 28.17
CA ASN A 11 15.25 32.85 27.41
C ASN A 11 15.39 31.37 27.04
N TYR A 12 14.87 30.48 27.88
CA TYR A 12 14.54 29.11 27.48
C TYR A 12 13.44 29.19 26.42
N ARG A 13 13.82 29.42 25.17
CA ARG A 13 12.97 29.02 24.04
C ARG A 13 12.80 27.51 24.18
N ASN A 14 11.59 27.08 24.55
CA ASN A 14 11.15 25.70 24.46
C ASN A 14 11.40 25.22 23.03
N ASN A 15 12.53 24.55 22.79
CA ASN A 15 12.75 23.80 21.58
C ASN A 15 11.94 22.50 21.69
N MET A 16 10.62 22.63 21.59
CA MET A 16 9.72 21.49 21.43
C MET A 16 10.22 20.63 20.27
N ASN A 17 10.28 19.33 20.49
CA ASN A 17 10.72 18.41 19.46
C ASN A 17 9.69 18.45 18.30
N VAL A 18 10.09 18.06 17.09
CA VAL A 18 9.21 18.15 15.91
C VAL A 18 7.92 17.34 16.08
N ALA A 19 7.98 16.19 16.77
CA ALA A 19 6.81 15.37 17.05
C ALA A 19 5.85 16.05 18.05
N ASP A 20 6.36 16.78 19.05
CA ASP A 20 5.55 17.56 19.99
C ASP A 20 4.72 18.62 19.26
N LYS A 21 5.35 19.35 18.32
CA LYS A 21 4.66 20.36 17.52
C LYS A 21 3.55 19.76 16.66
N ILE A 22 3.84 18.65 15.99
CA ILE A 22 2.83 17.96 15.16
C ILE A 22 1.70 17.42 16.03
N ALA A 23 1.99 16.86 17.20
CA ALA A 23 0.99 16.36 18.13
C ALA A 23 0.08 17.50 18.64
N GLU A 24 0.66 18.66 18.97
CA GLU A 24 -0.09 19.86 19.34
C GLU A 24 -0.98 20.36 18.20
N GLU A 25 -0.45 20.46 16.98
CA GLU A 25 -1.21 20.84 15.77
C GLU A 25 -2.39 19.90 15.50
N LEU A 26 -2.20 18.60 15.72
CA LEU A 26 -3.26 17.58 15.58
C LEU A 26 -4.21 17.53 16.78
N GLY A 27 -3.88 18.19 17.90
CA GLY A 27 -4.61 18.08 19.16
C GLY A 27 -4.56 16.67 19.78
N TRP A 28 -3.48 15.93 19.54
CA TRP A 28 -3.31 14.55 19.99
C TRP A 28 -2.36 14.44 21.19
N GLN A 29 -2.76 13.65 22.17
CA GLN A 29 -1.98 13.40 23.39
C GLN A 29 -1.25 12.05 23.32
N LYS A 30 0.07 12.07 23.56
CA LYS A 30 0.89 10.85 23.67
C LYS A 30 0.35 9.95 24.77
N GLU A 31 0.34 8.64 24.53
CA GLU A 31 -0.17 7.58 25.43
C GLU A 31 -1.68 7.63 25.74
N VAL A 32 -2.38 8.65 25.25
CA VAL A 32 -3.85 8.75 25.32
C VAL A 32 -4.45 8.46 23.95
N ASP A 33 -3.97 9.14 22.91
CA ASP A 33 -4.53 9.12 21.55
C ASP A 33 -3.68 8.29 20.57
N TYR A 34 -2.39 8.14 20.87
CA TYR A 34 -1.44 7.32 20.11
C TYR A 34 -0.36 6.73 21.04
N PRO A 35 0.27 5.60 20.68
CA PRO A 35 1.19 4.90 21.55
C PRO A 35 2.52 5.62 21.69
N SER A 36 3.24 5.34 22.79
CA SER A 36 4.53 5.98 23.11
C SER A 36 5.58 5.82 21.99
N TRP A 37 5.65 4.62 21.39
CA TRP A 37 6.56 4.31 20.27
C TRP A 37 6.19 5.06 18.98
N GLY A 38 4.94 5.51 18.84
CA GLY A 38 4.47 6.31 17.72
C GLY A 38 4.84 7.79 17.84
N HIS A 39 5.47 8.23 18.94
CA HIS A 39 5.87 9.63 19.11
C HIS A 39 7.13 9.97 18.27
N THR A 40 6.97 9.93 16.96
CA THR A 40 7.98 10.30 15.97
C THR A 40 7.34 11.14 14.87
N GLU A 41 8.12 12.02 14.26
CA GLU A 41 7.67 12.84 13.12
C GLU A 41 7.09 11.96 11.99
N VAL A 42 7.80 10.90 11.63
CA VAL A 42 7.41 10.01 10.52
C VAL A 42 6.07 9.35 10.80
N TYR A 43 5.88 8.81 12.01
CA TYR A 43 4.62 8.18 12.38
C TYR A 43 3.46 9.17 12.34
N LEU A 44 3.59 10.32 13.04
CA LEU A 44 2.50 11.29 13.16
C LEU A 44 2.11 11.87 11.80
N LYS A 45 3.08 12.20 10.94
CA LYS A 45 2.82 12.66 9.57
C LYS A 45 2.20 11.59 8.68
N THR A 46 2.57 10.33 8.87
CA THR A 46 2.06 9.22 8.04
C THR A 46 0.66 8.84 8.46
N ILE A 47 0.43 8.58 9.75
CA ILE A 47 -0.85 8.07 10.23
C ILE A 47 -1.98 9.10 10.14
N SER A 48 -1.66 10.39 10.25
CA SER A 48 -2.62 11.47 10.04
C SER A 48 -3.05 11.61 8.56
N LYS A 49 -2.33 10.99 7.62
CA LYS A 49 -2.59 11.08 6.18
C LYS A 49 -3.15 9.76 5.62
N GLY A 50 -4.47 9.61 5.74
CA GLY A 50 -5.22 8.54 5.05
C GLY A 50 -5.31 7.19 5.78
N TYR A 51 -4.70 7.06 6.96
CA TYR A 51 -4.84 5.85 7.79
C TYR A 51 -6.00 5.91 8.77
N VAL A 52 -6.31 7.11 9.26
CA VAL A 52 -7.46 7.37 10.15
C VAL A 52 -8.62 7.98 9.39
N LEU A 53 -9.85 7.73 9.85
CA LEU A 53 -11.06 8.39 9.36
C LEU A 53 -11.11 9.87 9.83
N PRO A 54 -11.91 10.75 9.18
CA PRO A 54 -12.16 12.10 9.68
C PRO A 54 -12.65 12.07 11.12
N GLY A 55 -11.95 12.78 12.01
CA GLY A 55 -12.23 12.82 13.45
C GLY A 55 -11.74 11.62 14.26
N GLU A 56 -11.15 10.60 13.63
CA GLU A 56 -10.61 9.42 14.30
C GLU A 56 -9.15 9.66 14.73
N LYS A 57 -8.81 9.27 15.96
CA LYS A 57 -7.43 9.27 16.45
C LYS A 57 -6.78 7.90 16.22
N PRO A 58 -5.44 7.76 16.28
CA PRO A 58 -4.77 6.47 16.08
C PRO A 58 -5.28 5.35 16.99
N LYS A 59 -5.53 5.65 18.26
CA LYS A 59 -6.13 4.72 19.22
C LYS A 59 -7.50 4.22 18.76
N ASP A 60 -8.36 5.12 18.31
CA ASP A 60 -9.70 4.79 17.82
C ASP A 60 -9.60 3.89 16.58
N ALA A 61 -8.69 4.21 15.66
CA ALA A 61 -8.44 3.42 14.46
C ALA A 61 -7.95 2.00 14.79
N TYR A 62 -7.01 1.87 15.73
CA TYR A 62 -6.57 0.57 16.20
C TYR A 62 -7.69 -0.22 16.87
N TRP A 63 -8.52 0.45 17.68
CA TRP A 63 -9.66 -0.19 18.33
C TRP A 63 -10.71 -0.66 17.32
N ARG A 64 -11.04 0.17 16.32
CA ARG A 64 -11.93 -0.20 15.20
C ARG A 64 -11.44 -1.47 14.50
N VAL A 65 -10.16 -1.51 14.12
CA VAL A 65 -9.59 -2.68 13.44
C VAL A 65 -9.68 -3.93 14.34
N CYS A 66 -9.25 -3.81 15.60
CA CYS A 66 -9.22 -4.95 16.53
C CYS A 66 -10.62 -5.51 16.80
N THR A 67 -11.60 -4.63 17.03
CA THR A 67 -13.00 -5.04 17.27
C THR A 67 -13.65 -5.64 16.03
N ALA A 68 -13.41 -5.06 14.84
CA ALA A 68 -13.93 -5.60 13.59
C ALA A 68 -13.35 -6.99 13.28
N VAL A 69 -12.05 -7.22 13.50
CA VAL A 69 -11.41 -8.53 13.34
C VAL A 69 -11.95 -9.54 14.37
N ALA A 70 -11.99 -9.15 15.65
CA ALA A 70 -12.49 -10.02 16.72
C ALA A 70 -13.95 -10.46 16.47
N ARG A 71 -14.79 -9.55 15.97
CA ARG A 71 -16.17 -9.84 15.56
C ARG A 71 -16.22 -10.86 14.41
N ARG A 72 -15.43 -10.66 13.35
CA ARG A 72 -15.36 -11.60 12.20
C ARG A 72 -14.90 -13.00 12.62
N LEU A 73 -14.05 -13.08 13.62
CA LEU A 73 -13.57 -14.36 14.17
C LEU A 73 -14.52 -14.99 15.19
N ASN A 74 -15.66 -14.36 15.50
CA ASN A 74 -16.56 -14.76 16.61
C ASN A 74 -15.82 -14.93 17.96
N LYS A 75 -14.83 -14.07 18.22
CA LYS A 75 -13.98 -14.11 19.41
C LYS A 75 -13.76 -12.70 19.98
N PRO A 76 -14.79 -12.09 20.61
CA PRO A 76 -14.74 -10.70 21.08
C PRO A 76 -13.60 -10.43 22.07
N GLN A 77 -13.21 -11.42 22.87
CA GLN A 77 -12.08 -11.35 23.80
C GLN A 77 -10.72 -11.08 23.14
N LEU A 78 -10.60 -11.31 21.82
CA LEU A 78 -9.35 -11.02 21.09
C LEU A 78 -9.16 -9.53 20.79
N ALA A 79 -10.21 -8.70 20.85
CA ALA A 79 -10.11 -7.29 20.52
C ALA A 79 -9.10 -6.55 21.43
N SER A 80 -9.23 -6.73 22.75
CA SER A 80 -8.30 -6.14 23.72
C SER A 80 -6.89 -6.69 23.58
N LYS A 81 -6.76 -8.00 23.28
CA LYS A 81 -5.45 -8.65 23.09
C LYS A 81 -4.71 -8.11 21.86
N PHE A 82 -5.40 -7.97 20.73
CA PHE A 82 -4.81 -7.38 19.52
C PHE A 82 -4.45 -5.91 19.74
N PHE A 83 -5.33 -5.15 20.41
CA PHE A 83 -5.07 -3.75 20.72
C PHE A 83 -3.82 -3.60 21.59
N ASP A 84 -3.67 -4.40 22.65
CA ASP A 84 -2.48 -4.37 23.53
C ASP A 84 -1.20 -4.65 22.73
N TYR A 85 -1.21 -5.62 21.82
CA TYR A 85 -0.05 -5.93 20.99
C TYR A 85 0.33 -4.80 20.03
N ILE A 86 -0.67 -4.15 19.43
CA ILE A 86 -0.43 -2.96 18.58
C ILE A 86 0.07 -1.80 19.44
N TRP A 87 -0.56 -1.56 20.59
CA TRP A 87 -0.22 -0.44 21.47
C TRP A 87 1.20 -0.56 22.04
N ARG A 88 1.68 -1.79 22.28
CA ARG A 88 3.07 -2.08 22.69
C ARG A 88 4.07 -2.07 21.53
N GLY A 89 3.60 -2.01 20.28
CA GLY A 89 4.45 -2.04 19.09
C GLY A 89 4.94 -3.44 18.72
N TRP A 90 4.31 -4.50 19.26
CA TRP A 90 4.63 -5.89 18.95
C TRP A 90 3.98 -6.37 17.66
N LEU A 91 2.90 -5.70 17.25
CA LEU A 91 2.19 -5.97 16.00
C LEU A 91 1.96 -4.65 15.26
N ASN A 92 2.29 -4.61 13.98
CA ASN A 92 1.99 -3.48 13.12
C ASN A 92 1.08 -3.94 11.97
N LEU A 93 0.18 -3.06 11.53
CA LEU A 93 -0.84 -3.37 10.55
C LEU A 93 -0.39 -2.91 9.16
N ALA A 94 -0.62 -3.73 8.15
CA ALA A 94 -0.48 -3.28 6.77
C ALA A 94 -1.45 -2.12 6.47
N THR A 95 -1.08 -1.23 5.55
CA THR A 95 -1.86 -0.03 5.21
C THR A 95 -3.34 -0.32 4.95
N PRO A 96 -3.74 -1.29 4.10
CA PRO A 96 -5.17 -1.53 3.85
C PRO A 96 -5.89 -2.15 5.06
N VAL A 97 -5.16 -2.90 5.90
CA VAL A 97 -5.74 -3.46 7.13
C VAL A 97 -6.12 -2.33 8.08
N LEU A 98 -5.25 -1.33 8.27
CA LEU A 98 -5.54 -0.18 9.13
C LEU A 98 -6.62 0.75 8.54
N SER A 99 -6.45 1.15 7.28
CA SER A 99 -7.32 2.13 6.62
C SER A 99 -8.74 1.61 6.33
N ASN A 100 -8.90 0.31 6.02
CA ASN A 100 -10.16 -0.22 5.47
C ASN A 100 -10.90 -1.17 6.41
N THR A 101 -10.25 -1.82 7.38
CA THR A 101 -10.93 -2.81 8.22
C THR A 101 -12.00 -2.16 9.09
N GLY A 102 -13.25 -2.64 8.99
CA GLY A 102 -14.37 -2.07 9.74
C GLY A 102 -14.91 -0.76 9.15
N THR A 103 -14.64 -0.50 7.88
CA THR A 103 -15.18 0.64 7.12
C THR A 103 -15.71 0.17 5.76
N ASP A 104 -16.42 1.05 5.05
CA ASP A 104 -16.90 0.81 3.68
C ASP A 104 -15.96 1.39 2.59
N ARG A 105 -14.74 1.80 2.95
CA ARG A 105 -13.79 2.49 2.03
C ARG A 105 -13.12 1.57 1.02
N GLY A 106 -12.97 0.28 1.33
CA GLY A 106 -12.25 -0.66 0.47
C GLY A 106 -11.97 -2.01 1.12
N LEU A 107 -11.14 -2.81 0.47
CA LEU A 107 -10.79 -4.15 0.96
C LEU A 107 -9.60 -4.07 1.94
N PRO A 108 -9.59 -4.87 3.03
CA PRO A 108 -8.45 -4.97 3.94
C PRO A 108 -7.37 -5.92 3.41
N ILE A 109 -7.08 -5.86 2.10
CA ILE A 109 -6.16 -6.76 1.39
C ILE A 109 -5.10 -5.92 0.68
N SER A 110 -3.83 -6.30 0.82
CA SER A 110 -2.69 -5.55 0.26
C SER A 110 -2.30 -5.97 -1.15
N CYS A 111 -2.32 -7.27 -1.42
CA CYS A 111 -1.76 -7.85 -2.63
C CYS A 111 -2.73 -8.87 -3.19
N PHE A 112 -2.84 -8.88 -4.52
CA PHE A 112 -3.61 -9.85 -5.28
C PHE A 112 -2.68 -10.54 -6.28
N GLY A 113 -3.07 -11.74 -6.73
CA GLY A 113 -2.40 -12.48 -7.78
C GLY A 113 -3.41 -12.93 -8.83
N ILE A 114 -3.05 -12.81 -10.11
CA ILE A 114 -3.83 -13.31 -11.24
C ILE A 114 -2.90 -14.09 -12.19
N ASP A 115 -3.43 -15.14 -12.80
CA ASP A 115 -2.75 -15.90 -13.86
C ASP A 115 -3.48 -15.68 -15.19
N VAL A 116 -2.70 -15.38 -16.23
CA VAL A 116 -3.19 -15.04 -17.57
C VAL A 116 -3.17 -16.26 -18.47
N GLY A 117 -4.29 -16.56 -19.12
CA GLY A 117 -4.44 -17.66 -20.09
C GLY A 117 -3.93 -17.32 -21.50
N ASP A 118 -3.98 -18.30 -22.40
CA ASP A 118 -3.39 -18.23 -23.76
C ASP A 118 -4.44 -17.96 -24.85
N SER A 119 -5.34 -17.01 -24.60
CA SER A 119 -6.34 -16.54 -25.55
C SER A 119 -6.64 -15.07 -25.34
N ILE A 120 -7.06 -14.36 -26.40
CA ILE A 120 -7.41 -12.93 -26.30
C ILE A 120 -8.54 -12.69 -25.30
N GLN A 121 -9.49 -13.62 -25.22
CA GLN A 121 -10.60 -13.58 -24.27
C GLN A 121 -10.10 -13.66 -22.83
N GLU A 122 -9.22 -14.62 -22.51
CA GLU A 122 -8.65 -14.76 -21.17
C GLU A 122 -7.74 -13.59 -20.81
N ILE A 123 -6.89 -13.14 -21.74
CA ILE A 123 -6.01 -11.98 -21.56
C ILE A 123 -6.86 -10.73 -21.25
N GLY A 124 -7.91 -10.48 -22.04
CA GLY A 124 -8.82 -9.36 -21.83
C GLY A 124 -9.57 -9.46 -20.49
N GLN A 125 -10.08 -10.64 -20.14
CA GLN A 125 -10.77 -10.86 -18.88
C GLN A 125 -9.85 -10.64 -17.67
N LYS A 126 -8.59 -11.09 -17.75
CA LYS A 126 -7.60 -10.89 -16.69
C LYS A 126 -7.13 -9.44 -16.60
N ASN A 127 -7.08 -8.72 -17.72
CA ASN A 127 -6.86 -7.27 -17.68
C ASN A 127 -8.00 -6.56 -16.94
N LEU A 128 -9.26 -6.90 -17.23
CA LEU A 128 -10.41 -6.35 -16.51
C LEU A 128 -10.37 -6.70 -15.01
N GLU A 129 -10.04 -7.95 -14.67
CA GLU A 129 -9.89 -8.38 -13.28
C GLU A 129 -8.82 -7.56 -12.56
N MET A 130 -7.65 -7.37 -13.17
CA MET A 130 -6.59 -6.50 -12.65
C MET A 130 -7.09 -5.08 -12.39
N MET A 131 -7.85 -4.48 -13.33
CA MET A 131 -8.41 -3.14 -13.17
C MET A 131 -9.33 -3.06 -11.94
N LEU A 132 -10.22 -4.04 -11.78
CA LEU A 132 -11.15 -4.08 -10.64
C LEU A 132 -10.42 -4.22 -9.32
N LEU A 133 -9.35 -5.03 -9.26
CA LEU A 133 -8.52 -5.20 -8.07
C LEU A 133 -7.72 -3.93 -7.75
N ALA A 134 -7.13 -3.30 -8.78
CA ALA A 134 -6.35 -2.07 -8.64
C ALA A 134 -7.20 -0.87 -8.20
N LYS A 135 -8.48 -0.79 -8.63
CA LYS A 135 -9.44 0.22 -8.16
C LYS A 135 -9.56 0.27 -6.64
N HIS A 136 -9.38 -0.87 -5.95
CA HIS A 136 -9.44 -0.96 -4.49
C HIS A 136 -8.09 -0.74 -3.78
N GLY A 137 -7.06 -0.28 -4.52
CA GLY A 137 -5.77 0.15 -3.96
C GLY A 137 -4.80 -0.99 -3.64
N GLY A 138 -5.07 -2.21 -4.11
CA GLY A 138 -4.14 -3.33 -3.97
C GLY A 138 -3.11 -3.39 -5.11
N GLY A 139 -1.92 -3.89 -4.81
CA GLY A 139 -0.96 -4.27 -5.84
C GLY A 139 -1.33 -5.62 -6.46
N VAL A 140 -1.05 -5.82 -7.75
CA VAL A 140 -1.42 -7.05 -8.47
C VAL A 140 -0.16 -7.73 -9.05
N GLY A 141 0.06 -8.99 -8.68
CA GLY A 141 1.01 -9.87 -9.36
C GLY A 141 0.34 -10.60 -10.52
N ILE A 142 0.96 -10.58 -11.69
CA ILE A 142 0.39 -11.05 -12.96
C ILE A 142 1.30 -12.15 -13.51
N GLY A 143 0.86 -13.40 -13.38
CA GLY A 143 1.52 -14.56 -13.99
C GLY A 143 1.20 -14.62 -15.48
N VAL A 144 2.23 -14.57 -16.33
CA VAL A 144 2.09 -14.60 -17.80
C VAL A 144 2.62 -15.90 -18.42
N ASN A 145 2.84 -16.93 -17.61
CA ASN A 145 3.49 -18.18 -18.01
C ASN A 145 2.76 -18.98 -19.10
N MET A 146 1.43 -18.84 -19.21
CA MET A 146 0.65 -19.62 -20.17
C MET A 146 0.61 -18.97 -21.55
N ILE A 147 0.88 -17.67 -21.66
CA ILE A 147 0.89 -16.97 -22.93
C ILE A 147 1.99 -17.59 -23.79
N ARG A 148 1.64 -18.03 -25.00
CA ARG A 148 2.60 -18.64 -25.92
C ARG A 148 3.74 -17.67 -26.27
N PRO A 149 4.97 -18.18 -26.50
CA PRO A 149 6.11 -17.34 -26.84
C PRO A 149 6.04 -16.75 -28.24
N ALA A 150 6.87 -15.76 -28.50
CA ALA A 150 7.03 -15.14 -29.81
C ALA A 150 7.35 -16.18 -30.91
N GLY A 151 6.80 -15.99 -32.11
CA GLY A 151 6.90 -16.94 -33.22
C GLY A 151 5.96 -18.15 -33.12
N SER A 152 5.23 -18.34 -32.01
CA SER A 152 4.24 -19.40 -31.89
C SER A 152 3.07 -19.17 -32.85
N LYS A 153 2.59 -20.24 -33.50
CA LYS A 153 1.46 -20.15 -34.44
C LYS A 153 0.17 -19.74 -33.72
N ILE A 154 -0.59 -18.84 -34.34
CA ILE A 154 -1.97 -18.54 -33.95
C ILE A 154 -2.90 -19.24 -34.95
N SER A 155 -4.00 -19.80 -34.44
CA SER A 155 -4.95 -20.54 -35.28
C SER A 155 -5.44 -19.63 -36.41
N GLN A 156 -5.25 -20.09 -37.65
CA GLN A 156 -5.67 -19.42 -38.88
C GLN A 156 -5.03 -18.04 -39.17
N ASN A 157 -4.11 -17.52 -38.34
CA ASN A 157 -3.57 -16.16 -38.51
C ASN A 157 -2.15 -15.99 -37.96
N GLY A 158 -1.11 -16.13 -38.80
CA GLY A 158 0.24 -15.66 -38.47
C GLY A 158 0.86 -16.26 -37.20
N THR A 159 1.70 -15.45 -36.54
CA THR A 159 2.48 -15.82 -35.34
C THR A 159 2.26 -14.80 -34.23
N SER A 160 2.41 -15.25 -32.98
CA SER A 160 2.37 -14.40 -31.80
C SER A 160 3.66 -13.59 -31.66
N ASP A 161 3.55 -12.38 -31.08
CA ASP A 161 4.68 -11.54 -30.65
C ASP A 161 5.08 -11.80 -29.19
N GLY A 162 4.52 -12.84 -28.56
CA GLY A 162 4.90 -13.28 -27.23
C GLY A 162 4.31 -12.45 -26.09
N VAL A 163 4.96 -12.50 -24.93
CA VAL A 163 4.45 -11.90 -23.68
C VAL A 163 4.65 -10.39 -23.59
N VAL A 164 5.68 -9.84 -24.23
CA VAL A 164 6.12 -8.44 -24.03
C VAL A 164 5.03 -7.41 -24.41
N PRO A 165 4.34 -7.53 -25.56
CA PRO A 165 3.27 -6.59 -25.91
C PRO A 165 2.11 -6.60 -24.90
N PHE A 166 1.72 -7.77 -24.40
CA PHE A 166 0.67 -7.88 -23.39
C PHE A 166 1.10 -7.29 -22.05
N CYS A 167 2.35 -7.47 -21.64
CA CYS A 167 2.91 -6.82 -20.46
C CYS A 167 2.87 -5.28 -20.57
N LYS A 168 3.15 -4.71 -21.74
CA LYS A 168 3.01 -3.26 -21.99
C LYS A 168 1.54 -2.78 -21.89
N ILE A 169 0.58 -3.60 -22.29
CA ILE A 169 -0.86 -3.32 -22.10
C ILE A 169 -1.21 -3.29 -20.61
N PHE A 170 -0.73 -4.25 -19.81
CA PHE A 170 -0.96 -4.25 -18.36
C PHE A 170 -0.34 -3.03 -17.68
N ASP A 171 0.87 -2.61 -18.09
CA ASP A 171 1.52 -1.40 -17.57
C ASP A 171 0.68 -0.13 -17.85
N SER A 172 0.23 0.03 -19.09
CA SER A 172 -0.65 1.15 -19.45
C SER A 172 -1.97 1.11 -18.66
N THR A 173 -2.53 -0.08 -18.48
CA THR A 173 -3.80 -0.26 -17.79
C THR A 173 -3.69 0.03 -16.29
N ILE A 174 -2.62 -0.40 -15.62
CA ILE A 174 -2.42 -0.10 -14.18
C ILE A 174 -2.22 1.40 -13.95
N LEU A 175 -1.52 2.08 -14.88
CA LEU A 175 -1.36 3.53 -14.85
C LEU A 175 -2.70 4.24 -15.01
N ALA A 176 -3.54 3.81 -15.95
CA ALA A 176 -4.86 4.39 -16.19
C ALA A 176 -5.85 4.14 -15.04
N THR A 177 -5.71 3.02 -14.32
CA THR A 177 -6.62 2.64 -13.24
C THR A 177 -6.28 3.28 -11.90
N ASN A 178 -5.17 4.01 -11.82
CA ASN A 178 -4.69 4.59 -10.58
C ASN A 178 -5.53 5.81 -10.13
N GLN A 179 -6.54 5.60 -9.29
CA GLN A 179 -7.52 6.62 -8.85
C GLN A 179 -7.07 7.49 -7.66
N GLY A 180 -5.78 7.61 -7.37
CA GLY A 180 -5.29 8.59 -6.38
C GLY A 180 -5.69 8.33 -4.92
N ALA A 181 -5.94 7.07 -4.55
CA ALA A 181 -6.14 6.66 -3.16
C ALA A 181 -4.82 6.76 -2.34
N VAL A 182 -4.84 6.30 -1.09
CA VAL A 182 -3.68 6.30 -0.15
C VAL A 182 -2.42 5.65 -0.76
N ARG A 183 -2.55 4.79 -1.78
CA ARG A 183 -1.44 4.24 -2.56
C ARG A 183 -1.71 4.30 -4.06
N ARG A 184 -0.62 4.46 -4.82
CA ARG A 184 -0.58 4.28 -6.27
C ARG A 184 -0.72 2.79 -6.61
N GLY A 185 -1.57 2.46 -7.59
CA GLY A 185 -1.65 1.12 -8.15
C GLY A 185 -0.29 0.66 -8.67
N ALA A 186 0.09 -0.58 -8.37
CA ALA A 186 1.35 -1.18 -8.79
C ALA A 186 1.09 -2.60 -9.26
N ALA A 187 1.77 -2.98 -10.34
CA ALA A 187 1.72 -4.34 -10.87
C ALA A 187 3.13 -4.93 -10.94
N SER A 188 3.24 -6.23 -10.67
CA SER A 188 4.39 -7.04 -11.05
C SER A 188 3.94 -8.03 -12.11
N VAL A 189 4.73 -8.17 -13.17
CA VAL A 189 4.57 -9.28 -14.11
C VAL A 189 5.57 -10.37 -13.74
N ASN A 190 5.18 -11.63 -13.86
CA ASN A 190 5.97 -12.77 -13.44
C ASN A 190 6.00 -13.82 -14.55
N LEU A 191 7.21 -14.23 -14.93
CA LEU A 191 7.48 -15.20 -15.99
C LEU A 191 8.51 -16.23 -15.51
N ASN A 192 8.32 -17.49 -15.87
CA ASN A 192 9.27 -18.58 -15.61
C ASN A 192 10.55 -18.34 -16.44
N ILE A 193 11.71 -18.59 -15.83
CA ILE A 193 13.04 -18.52 -16.47
C ILE A 193 13.17 -19.43 -17.70
N GLU A 194 12.40 -20.52 -17.75
CA GLU A 194 12.40 -21.46 -18.87
C GLU A 194 11.50 -21.01 -20.04
N HIS A 195 10.75 -19.93 -19.88
CA HIS A 195 9.89 -19.40 -20.94
C HIS A 195 10.75 -18.84 -22.08
N LYS A 196 10.37 -19.11 -23.34
CA LYS A 196 11.21 -18.72 -24.49
C LYS A 196 11.34 -17.21 -24.69
N ASP A 197 10.42 -16.43 -24.14
CA ASP A 197 10.49 -14.96 -24.14
C ASP A 197 11.23 -14.38 -22.91
N PHE A 198 11.89 -15.21 -22.08
CA PHE A 198 12.48 -14.75 -20.82
C PHE A 198 13.53 -13.64 -21.00
N GLU A 199 14.42 -13.77 -21.98
CA GLU A 199 15.47 -12.78 -22.25
C GLU A 199 14.86 -11.44 -22.68
N ASP A 200 13.91 -11.44 -23.61
CA ASP A 200 13.20 -10.23 -24.04
C ASP A 200 12.38 -9.62 -22.89
N TRP A 201 11.79 -10.45 -22.03
CA TRP A 201 11.04 -10.02 -20.86
C TRP A 201 11.94 -9.34 -19.80
N LEU A 202 13.19 -9.78 -19.61
CA LEU A 202 14.14 -9.13 -18.70
C LEU A 202 14.40 -7.66 -19.10
N GLU A 203 14.40 -7.39 -20.40
CA GLU A 203 14.67 -6.08 -20.97
C GLU A 203 13.43 -5.17 -21.07
N ILE A 204 12.25 -5.61 -20.61
CA ILE A 204 10.97 -4.92 -20.82
C ILE A 204 10.92 -3.48 -20.26
N ARG A 205 11.79 -3.16 -19.29
CA ARG A 205 11.89 -1.81 -18.70
C ARG A 205 12.95 -0.93 -19.34
N GLU A 206 13.75 -1.47 -20.24
CA GLU A 206 14.71 -0.65 -20.98
C GLU A 206 13.97 0.34 -21.89
N PRO A 207 14.34 1.62 -21.88
CA PRO A 207 13.76 2.62 -22.78
C PRO A 207 14.30 2.38 -24.19
N LYS A 208 13.81 1.34 -24.85
CA LYS A 208 13.94 1.14 -26.29
C LYS A 208 12.79 1.94 -26.92
N GLY A 209 13.10 2.78 -27.91
CA GLY A 209 12.07 3.53 -28.62
C GLY A 209 10.95 2.59 -29.06
N ASP A 210 9.70 3.01 -28.89
CA ASP A 210 8.57 2.21 -29.35
C ASP A 210 8.71 1.97 -30.86
N VAL A 211 8.55 0.72 -31.28
CA VAL A 211 8.41 0.36 -32.70
C VAL A 211 7.00 0.73 -33.15
#